data_AF-A0A849UP16-F1
#
_entry.id   AF-A0A849UP16-F1
#
_cell.length_a   1.000
_cell.length_b   1.000
_cell.length_c   1.000
_cell.angle_alpha   90.00
_cell.angle_beta   90.00
_cell.angle_gamma   90.00
#
_symmetry.space_group_name_H-M   'P 1'
#
loop_
_entity.id
_entity.type
_entity.pdbx_description
1 polymer ?
#
loop_
_entity_poly.entity_id
_entity_poly.type
_entity_poly.pdbx_seq_one_letter_code
_entity_poly.pdbx_strand_id
1 'polypeptide(L)'
;MNKTPASRNLFTALFAVLTVGVMALFYNLYEPWQPIGPELIPDGRFSTSAATHVWSGWNEQTRLVQDGGFDGSPGVILTTSPGQNGILRFTTYNLTNIPAFRVTLRAAAHGVVRGKEGYHVPRAIFFYHDAAAKSLFGLHHGVMDIPKDSSWRYYKDFFPVPPGAANARLHIQNLGSAGIMQIDDVSVIPVRERSSAPWWKLFFGTLWTISFGICLVALRPWARRCGYMILVTLTLILAGIILPGKLLDDSIEKSFHTAKNLIPKRVMPAPSAQTVKATPEPSVAPKPAAPKDEPTFALSGTVVEQSHIIGHFALFSLLAFLSALSWVPAPSLKRIGIVSAGLAFFAAATEVLQFIPADRSAGLSDLRVDIIGMAGAVILVFLRRSLQRLISRN
;
A
#
# COMPACT_ATOMS: atom_id res chain seq x y z
N MET A 1 4.21 13.76 48.46
CA MET A 1 3.04 12.88 48.22
C MET A 1 3.42 11.77 47.23
N ASN A 2 3.45 10.51 47.68
CA ASN A 2 3.76 9.37 46.80
C ASN A 2 2.55 9.02 45.91
N LYS A 3 2.65 9.27 44.61
CA LYS A 3 1.64 8.86 43.61
C LYS A 3 1.45 7.35 43.65
N THR A 4 0.21 6.87 43.77
CA THR A 4 -0.12 5.44 43.74
C THR A 4 0.25 4.83 42.39
N PRO A 5 0.61 3.53 42.31
CA PRO A 5 0.96 2.87 41.04
C PRO A 5 -0.12 3.03 39.94
N ALA A 6 -1.40 3.05 40.32
CA ALA A 6 -2.51 3.24 39.40
C ALA A 6 -2.45 4.62 38.70
N SER A 7 -2.15 5.69 39.43
CA SER A 7 -2.07 7.04 38.88
C SER A 7 -0.91 7.21 37.88
N ARG A 8 0.20 6.46 38.07
CA ARG A 8 1.34 6.46 37.13
C ARG A 8 0.97 5.80 35.81
N ASN A 9 0.29 4.65 35.86
CA ASN A 9 -0.12 3.92 34.66
C ASN A 9 -1.14 4.71 33.83
N LEU A 10 -2.08 5.40 34.48
CA LEU A 10 -3.06 6.25 33.80
C LEU A 10 -2.36 7.41 33.06
N PHE A 11 -1.40 8.06 33.71
CA PHE A 11 -0.63 9.14 33.08
C PHE A 11 0.14 8.65 31.85
N THR A 12 0.83 7.51 31.95
CA THR A 12 1.54 6.91 30.81
C THR A 12 0.60 6.60 29.65
N ALA A 13 -0.55 5.97 29.92
CA ALA A 13 -1.53 5.65 28.90
C ALA A 13 -2.09 6.91 28.23
N LEU A 14 -2.44 7.93 29.02
CA LEU A 14 -2.95 9.20 28.50
C LEU A 14 -1.91 9.92 27.63
N PHE A 15 -0.65 9.98 28.09
CA PHE A 15 0.44 10.58 27.33
C PHE A 15 0.63 9.89 25.98
N ALA A 16 0.59 8.55 25.95
CA ALA A 16 0.71 7.80 24.71
C ALA A 16 -0.46 8.07 23.76
N VAL A 17 -1.70 8.00 24.25
CA VAL A 17 -2.90 8.28 23.47
C VAL A 17 -2.89 9.69 22.89
N LEU A 18 -2.55 10.69 23.71
CA LEU A 18 -2.44 12.08 23.25
C LEU A 18 -1.34 12.24 22.19
N THR A 19 -0.19 11.60 22.37
CA THR A 19 0.91 11.63 21.39
C THR A 19 0.44 11.12 20.03
N VAL A 20 -0.15 9.91 20.00
CA VAL A 20 -0.62 9.30 18.75
C VAL A 20 -1.77 10.10 18.14
N GLY A 21 -2.71 10.58 18.95
CA GLY A 21 -3.84 11.38 18.50
C GLY A 21 -3.43 12.72 17.90
N VAL A 22 -2.53 13.45 18.55
CA VAL A 22 -1.99 14.74 18.03
C VAL A 22 -1.19 14.51 16.75
N MET A 23 -0.37 13.46 16.71
CA MET A 23 0.42 13.14 15.52
C MET A 23 -0.48 12.77 14.33
N ALA A 24 -1.50 11.92 14.54
CA ALA A 24 -2.47 11.58 13.52
C ALA A 24 -3.21 12.82 13.02
N LEU A 25 -3.72 13.67 13.93
CA LEU A 25 -4.41 14.90 13.56
C LEU A 25 -3.49 15.85 12.78
N PHE A 26 -2.25 16.02 13.23
CA PHE A 26 -1.27 16.87 12.56
C PHE A 26 -1.02 16.41 11.12
N TYR A 27 -0.70 15.14 10.88
CA TYR A 27 -0.41 14.65 9.52
C TYR A 27 -1.64 14.61 8.61
N ASN A 28 -2.85 14.59 9.16
CA ASN A 28 -4.07 14.75 8.37
C ASN A 28 -4.33 16.20 7.95
N LEU A 29 -3.80 17.18 8.69
CA LEU A 29 -4.00 18.62 8.42
C LEU A 29 -2.79 19.28 7.74
N TYR A 30 -1.60 18.76 7.98
CA TYR A 30 -0.35 19.30 7.48
C TYR A 30 -0.02 18.69 6.12
N GLU A 31 0.05 19.55 5.10
CA GLU A 31 0.51 19.18 3.75
C GLU A 31 2.05 19.36 3.67
N PRO A 32 2.86 18.28 3.70
CA PRO A 32 4.32 18.40 3.71
C PRO A 32 4.88 18.90 2.39
N TRP A 33 4.08 18.90 1.32
CA TRP A 33 4.47 19.35 -0.01
C TRP A 33 3.93 20.74 -0.31
N GLN A 34 4.68 21.52 -1.09
CA GLN A 34 4.24 22.82 -1.60
C GLN A 34 4.46 22.90 -3.11
N PRO A 35 3.53 23.53 -3.86
CA PRO A 35 3.71 23.81 -5.28
C PRO A 35 4.97 24.65 -5.54
N ILE A 36 5.68 24.34 -6.63
CA ILE A 36 6.83 25.11 -7.12
C ILE A 36 6.70 25.56 -8.57
N GLY A 37 5.66 25.10 -9.26
CA GLY A 37 5.40 25.42 -10.66
C GLY A 37 3.89 25.51 -10.93
N PRO A 38 3.53 25.87 -12.17
CA PRO A 38 2.13 25.89 -12.59
C PRO A 38 1.55 24.48 -12.67
N GLU A 39 0.22 24.43 -12.75
CA GLU A 39 -0.52 23.23 -13.17
C GLU A 39 -0.08 22.81 -14.58
N LEU A 40 0.19 21.52 -14.77
CA LEU A 40 0.65 21.00 -16.06
C LEU A 40 -0.48 20.51 -16.96
N ILE A 41 -1.65 20.21 -16.39
CA ILE A 41 -2.85 19.87 -17.16
C ILE A 41 -3.72 21.12 -17.26
N PRO A 42 -3.76 21.80 -18.43
CA PRO A 42 -4.63 22.97 -18.60
C PRO A 42 -6.08 22.51 -18.45
N ASP A 43 -6.76 23.01 -17.42
CA ASP A 43 -8.16 22.70 -17.12
C ASP A 43 -8.44 21.19 -16.92
N GLY A 44 -8.05 20.69 -15.74
CA GLY A 44 -8.35 19.33 -15.28
C GLY A 44 -9.85 18.98 -15.19
N ARG A 45 -10.75 19.97 -15.33
CA ARG A 45 -12.20 19.77 -15.37
C ARG A 45 -12.76 19.59 -16.77
N PHE A 46 -11.89 19.52 -17.78
CA PHE A 46 -12.25 19.28 -19.17
C PHE A 46 -13.35 20.22 -19.72
N SER A 47 -13.45 21.43 -19.15
CA SER A 47 -14.46 22.42 -19.51
C SER A 47 -14.11 23.19 -20.79
N THR A 48 -12.85 23.11 -21.22
CA THR A 48 -12.31 23.75 -22.40
C THR A 48 -11.74 22.73 -23.38
N SER A 49 -11.74 23.05 -24.67
CA SER A 49 -11.10 22.21 -25.69
C SER A 49 -9.59 22.09 -25.48
N ALA A 50 -8.95 23.12 -24.90
CA ALA A 50 -7.54 23.12 -24.52
C ALA A 50 -7.17 21.94 -23.63
N ALA A 51 -8.06 21.55 -22.72
CA ALA A 51 -7.86 20.40 -21.86
C ALA A 51 -7.63 19.11 -22.65
N THR A 52 -8.34 18.91 -23.77
CA THR A 52 -8.26 17.65 -24.54
C THR A 52 -6.97 17.47 -25.33
N HIS A 53 -6.28 18.57 -25.69
CA HIS A 53 -5.10 18.54 -26.56
C HIS A 53 -3.84 18.00 -25.89
N VAL A 54 -3.75 18.04 -24.56
CA VAL A 54 -2.59 17.49 -23.82
C VAL A 54 -2.70 16.00 -23.56
N TRP A 55 -3.85 15.40 -23.85
CA TRP A 55 -4.10 13.98 -23.65
C TRP A 55 -4.02 13.21 -24.96
N SER A 56 -3.61 11.95 -24.84
CA SER A 56 -3.69 10.95 -25.91
C SER A 56 -4.52 9.76 -25.46
N GLY A 57 -5.00 8.97 -26.42
CA GLY A 57 -5.84 7.79 -26.16
C GLY A 57 -7.34 8.03 -26.28
N TRP A 58 -7.77 9.19 -26.80
CA TRP A 58 -9.15 9.43 -27.20
C TRP A 58 -9.61 8.43 -28.27
N ASN A 59 -10.68 7.69 -27.99
CA ASN A 59 -11.26 6.67 -28.86
C ASN A 59 -12.71 6.37 -28.41
N GLU A 60 -13.35 5.35 -28.97
CA GLU A 60 -14.73 4.98 -28.59
C GLU A 60 -14.86 4.60 -27.11
N GLN A 61 -13.77 4.09 -26.51
CA GLN A 61 -13.67 3.65 -25.14
C GLN A 61 -13.25 4.77 -24.19
N THR A 62 -12.85 5.94 -24.70
CA THR A 62 -12.31 7.06 -23.94
C THR A 62 -12.83 8.35 -24.55
N ARG A 63 -13.88 8.91 -23.96
CA ARG A 63 -14.60 10.07 -24.52
C ARG A 63 -14.93 11.12 -23.47
N LEU A 64 -14.97 12.38 -23.92
CA LEU A 64 -15.45 13.50 -23.13
C LEU A 64 -16.99 13.54 -23.16
N VAL A 65 -17.63 13.70 -22.01
CA VAL A 65 -19.09 13.80 -21.86
C VAL A 65 -19.42 15.04 -21.05
N GLN A 66 -20.31 15.91 -21.56
CA GLN A 66 -20.56 17.26 -21.05
C GLN A 66 -21.13 17.30 -19.62
N ASP A 67 -21.82 16.23 -19.22
CA ASP A 67 -22.44 16.03 -17.90
C ASP A 67 -21.88 14.75 -17.22
N GLY A 68 -20.72 14.29 -17.69
CA GLY A 68 -20.09 13.05 -17.21
C GLY A 68 -19.15 13.23 -16.03
N GLY A 69 -18.88 14.47 -15.62
CA GLY A 69 -17.94 14.84 -14.56
C GLY A 69 -18.58 15.02 -13.19
N PHE A 70 -17.78 15.50 -12.24
CA PHE A 70 -18.20 15.73 -10.87
C PHE A 70 -19.05 17.01 -10.77
N ASP A 71 -20.18 16.94 -10.07
CA ASP A 71 -21.18 18.01 -9.99
C ASP A 71 -21.75 18.44 -11.36
N GLY A 72 -21.83 17.51 -12.32
CA GLY A 72 -22.41 17.77 -13.64
C GLY A 72 -21.52 18.59 -14.58
N SER A 73 -20.24 18.74 -14.26
CA SER A 73 -19.23 19.26 -15.19
C SER A 73 -19.00 18.32 -16.38
N PRO A 74 -18.31 18.79 -17.43
CA PRO A 74 -17.69 17.89 -18.39
C PRO A 74 -16.72 16.94 -17.69
N GLY A 75 -16.70 15.68 -18.10
CA GLY A 75 -15.82 14.67 -17.53
C GLY A 75 -15.44 13.60 -18.55
N VAL A 76 -14.38 12.86 -18.26
CA VAL A 76 -13.93 11.78 -19.13
C VAL A 76 -14.55 10.47 -18.70
N ILE A 77 -15.14 9.75 -19.66
CA ILE A 77 -15.66 8.41 -19.47
C ILE A 77 -14.74 7.42 -20.16
N LEU A 78 -14.25 6.46 -19.38
CA LEU A 78 -13.45 5.32 -19.82
C LEU A 78 -14.29 4.05 -19.68
N THR A 79 -14.68 3.45 -20.80
CA THR A 79 -15.40 2.17 -20.82
C THR A 79 -14.44 1.03 -21.07
N THR A 80 -14.78 -0.16 -20.59
CA THR A 80 -14.07 -1.39 -20.95
C THR A 80 -15.03 -2.44 -21.46
N SER A 81 -14.60 -3.20 -22.45
CA SER A 81 -15.28 -4.36 -23.02
C SER A 81 -14.25 -5.46 -23.30
N PRO A 82 -14.66 -6.74 -23.47
CA PRO A 82 -13.72 -7.83 -23.71
C PRO A 82 -12.72 -7.51 -24.84
N GLY A 83 -11.44 -7.39 -24.48
CA GLY A 83 -10.34 -7.09 -25.41
C GLY A 83 -10.13 -5.61 -25.76
N GLN A 84 -10.93 -4.68 -25.21
CA GLN A 84 -10.80 -3.25 -25.46
C GLN A 84 -10.86 -2.47 -24.13
N ASN A 85 -9.78 -1.78 -23.81
CA ASN A 85 -9.67 -0.98 -22.59
C ASN A 85 -9.66 0.51 -22.92
N GLY A 86 -10.45 1.30 -22.21
CA GLY A 86 -10.31 2.76 -22.19
C GLY A 86 -9.02 3.18 -21.51
N ILE A 87 -8.17 3.96 -22.19
CA ILE A 87 -6.90 4.42 -21.65
C ILE A 87 -6.64 5.85 -22.10
N LEU A 88 -6.57 6.76 -21.14
CA LEU A 88 -6.17 8.15 -21.32
C LEU A 88 -4.74 8.36 -20.81
N ARG A 89 -3.91 9.09 -21.55
CA ARG A 89 -2.49 9.31 -21.19
C ARG A 89 -2.10 10.77 -21.28
N PHE A 90 -1.44 11.27 -20.24
CA PHE A 90 -0.77 12.56 -20.21
C PHE A 90 0.72 12.33 -20.00
N THR A 91 1.56 13.10 -20.70
CA THR A 91 3.02 13.02 -20.59
C THR A 91 3.58 14.40 -20.35
N THR A 92 4.46 14.52 -19.35
CA THR A 92 5.25 15.73 -19.12
C THR A 92 6.74 15.43 -19.29
N TYR A 93 7.43 16.40 -19.88
CA TYR A 93 8.85 16.36 -20.16
C TYR A 93 9.59 17.37 -19.27
N ASN A 94 10.92 17.45 -19.41
CA ASN A 94 11.76 18.43 -18.70
C ASN A 94 11.65 18.34 -17.17
N LEU A 95 11.95 17.16 -16.62
CA LEU A 95 11.89 16.92 -15.18
C LEU A 95 13.04 17.55 -14.39
N THR A 96 13.91 18.32 -15.06
CA THR A 96 15.06 18.98 -14.45
C THR A 96 14.59 19.91 -13.33
N ASN A 97 15.19 19.78 -12.15
CA ASN A 97 14.87 20.55 -10.94
C ASN A 97 13.45 20.34 -10.38
N ILE A 98 12.73 19.30 -10.78
CA ILE A 98 11.45 18.92 -10.18
C ILE A 98 11.71 17.82 -9.15
N PRO A 99 11.53 18.07 -7.84
CA PRO A 99 11.74 17.04 -6.82
C PRO A 99 10.65 15.97 -6.81
N ALA A 100 9.40 16.37 -7.02
CA ALA A 100 8.24 15.48 -7.01
C ALA A 100 7.07 16.08 -7.79
N PHE A 101 6.09 15.23 -8.10
CA PHE A 101 4.77 15.63 -8.59
C PHE A 101 3.69 15.33 -7.56
N ARG A 102 2.75 16.25 -7.39
CA ARG A 102 1.46 15.96 -6.77
C ARG A 102 0.47 15.65 -7.88
N VAL A 103 -0.15 14.49 -7.82
CA VAL A 103 -1.21 14.08 -8.75
C VAL A 103 -2.51 13.96 -7.99
N THR A 104 -3.56 14.62 -8.48
CA THR A 104 -4.89 14.60 -7.90
C THR A 104 -5.91 14.32 -8.99
N LEU A 105 -7.00 13.65 -8.63
CA LEU A 105 -8.15 13.47 -9.51
C LEU A 105 -9.39 13.09 -8.71
N ARG A 106 -10.56 13.32 -9.29
CA ARG A 106 -11.82 12.71 -8.84
C ARG A 106 -12.18 11.57 -9.76
N ALA A 107 -12.68 10.49 -9.17
CA ALA A 107 -13.15 9.34 -9.95
C ALA A 107 -14.38 8.70 -9.34
N ALA A 108 -15.22 8.16 -10.21
CA ALA A 108 -16.32 7.25 -9.90
C ALA A 108 -16.26 6.04 -10.82
N ALA A 109 -16.85 4.92 -10.42
CA ALA A 109 -16.93 3.74 -11.28
C ALA A 109 -18.23 2.96 -11.05
N HIS A 110 -18.76 2.40 -12.14
CA HIS A 110 -20.04 1.70 -12.17
C HIS A 110 -19.96 0.43 -13.01
N GLY A 111 -20.62 -0.64 -12.55
CA GLY A 111 -20.61 -1.94 -13.23
C GLY A 111 -19.22 -2.55 -13.34
N VAL A 112 -18.34 -2.29 -12.38
CA VAL A 112 -16.95 -2.73 -12.40
C VAL A 112 -16.90 -4.25 -12.23
N VAL A 113 -16.37 -4.92 -13.25
CA VAL A 113 -16.01 -6.34 -13.16
C VAL A 113 -14.50 -6.45 -13.26
N ARG A 114 -13.86 -6.96 -12.20
CA ARG A 114 -12.41 -7.19 -12.17
C ARG A 114 -12.03 -8.15 -13.31
N GLY A 115 -10.91 -7.87 -13.98
CA GLY A 115 -10.35 -8.78 -14.97
C GLY A 115 -9.58 -9.94 -14.32
N LYS A 116 -8.85 -10.68 -15.15
CA LYS A 116 -8.08 -11.86 -14.72
C LYS A 116 -6.98 -11.53 -13.71
N GLU A 117 -6.24 -10.46 -13.95
CA GLU A 117 -5.11 -10.06 -13.10
C GLU A 117 -5.55 -9.10 -12.01
N GLY A 118 -4.80 -9.07 -10.91
CA GLY A 118 -5.15 -8.27 -9.74
C GLY A 118 -5.33 -6.77 -10.05
N TYR A 119 -4.51 -6.26 -10.95
CA TYR A 119 -4.51 -4.86 -11.40
C TYR A 119 -5.47 -4.58 -12.57
N HIS A 120 -6.23 -5.57 -13.04
CA HIS A 120 -7.26 -5.39 -14.08
C HIS A 120 -8.54 -4.79 -13.47
N VAL A 121 -8.45 -3.54 -13.06
CA VAL A 121 -9.52 -2.72 -12.49
C VAL A 121 -9.41 -1.30 -13.05
N PRO A 122 -10.46 -0.47 -12.94
CA PRO A 122 -10.31 0.96 -13.11
C PRO A 122 -9.23 1.52 -12.17
N ARG A 123 -8.26 2.24 -12.73
CA ARG A 123 -7.10 2.74 -11.99
C ARG A 123 -6.48 3.97 -12.64
N ALA A 124 -5.69 4.68 -11.85
CA ALA A 124 -4.78 5.71 -12.35
C ALA A 124 -3.39 5.47 -11.79
N ILE A 125 -2.39 5.54 -12.66
CA ILE A 125 -0.99 5.37 -12.31
C ILE A 125 -0.14 6.53 -12.82
N PHE A 126 0.84 6.97 -12.04
CA PHE A 126 1.82 7.98 -12.40
C PHE A 126 3.22 7.40 -12.28
N PHE A 127 3.96 7.34 -13.38
CA PHE A 127 5.27 6.68 -13.41
C PHE A 127 6.25 7.40 -14.34
N TYR A 128 7.51 6.98 -14.28
CA TYR A 128 8.61 7.62 -14.98
C TYR A 128 9.15 6.73 -16.10
N HIS A 129 9.75 7.35 -17.11
CA HIS A 129 10.66 6.68 -18.05
C HIS A 129 12.06 7.26 -17.90
N ASP A 130 13.07 6.42 -18.07
CA ASP A 130 14.45 6.87 -18.21
C ASP A 130 14.75 7.44 -19.61
N ALA A 131 16.00 7.87 -19.83
CA ALA A 131 16.46 8.39 -21.12
C ALA A 131 16.41 7.36 -22.27
N ALA A 132 16.38 6.05 -21.96
CA ALA A 132 16.22 4.97 -22.93
C ALA A 132 14.74 4.60 -23.17
N ALA A 133 13.81 5.43 -22.68
CA ALA A 133 12.37 5.19 -22.71
C ALA A 133 11.92 3.91 -21.98
N LYS A 134 12.74 3.36 -21.07
CA LYS A 134 12.34 2.22 -20.23
C LYS A 134 11.49 2.73 -19.08
N SER A 135 10.33 2.10 -18.88
CA SER A 135 9.43 2.43 -17.78
C SER A 135 10.02 2.00 -16.42
N LEU A 136 9.92 2.88 -15.43
CA LEU A 136 10.41 2.67 -14.07
C LEU A 136 9.28 2.19 -13.14
N PHE A 137 8.61 1.09 -13.49
CA PHE A 137 7.47 0.54 -12.72
C PHE A 137 7.83 -0.04 -11.35
N GLY A 138 9.13 -0.25 -11.06
CA GLY A 138 9.59 -0.70 -9.74
C GLY A 138 9.55 0.38 -8.65
N LEU A 139 9.03 1.57 -8.98
CA LEU A 139 8.82 2.66 -8.04
C LEU A 139 7.33 2.79 -7.72
N HIS A 140 7.00 3.49 -6.63
CA HIS A 140 5.62 3.86 -6.31
C HIS A 140 4.99 4.58 -7.51
N HIS A 141 3.84 4.08 -7.97
CA HIS A 141 3.19 4.58 -9.18
C HIS A 141 1.66 4.56 -9.12
N GLY A 142 1.02 4.02 -8.08
CA GLY A 142 -0.43 3.99 -7.98
C GLY A 142 -0.98 5.30 -7.46
N VAL A 143 -1.90 5.96 -8.19
CA VAL A 143 -2.68 7.10 -7.68
C VAL A 143 -3.99 6.61 -7.08
N MET A 144 -4.64 5.66 -7.76
CA MET A 144 -5.89 5.03 -7.30
C MET A 144 -6.13 3.69 -7.98
N ASP A 145 -6.88 2.81 -7.30
CA ASP A 145 -7.48 1.61 -7.84
C ASP A 145 -8.94 1.51 -7.34
N ILE A 146 -9.88 1.16 -8.22
CA ILE A 146 -11.32 1.06 -7.91
C ILE A 146 -11.79 -0.37 -8.23
N PRO A 147 -11.62 -1.34 -7.30
CA PRO A 147 -11.87 -2.76 -7.59
C PRO A 147 -13.37 -3.14 -7.65
N LYS A 148 -14.26 -2.21 -7.32
CA LYS A 148 -15.71 -2.36 -7.28
C LYS A 148 -16.36 -1.00 -7.48
N ASP A 149 -17.66 -0.98 -7.73
CA ASP A 149 -18.45 0.25 -7.86
C ASP A 149 -18.19 1.24 -6.73
N SER A 150 -18.06 2.51 -7.10
CA SER A 150 -17.74 3.59 -6.19
C SER A 150 -18.37 4.89 -6.67
N SER A 151 -18.94 5.65 -5.73
CA SER A 151 -19.32 7.04 -5.98
C SER A 151 -18.07 7.89 -6.20
N TRP A 152 -18.27 9.15 -6.60
CA TRP A 152 -17.18 10.12 -6.71
C TRP A 152 -16.35 10.20 -5.44
N ARG A 153 -15.05 10.00 -5.58
CA ARG A 153 -14.05 10.15 -4.53
C ARG A 153 -12.88 10.97 -5.03
N TYR A 154 -12.26 11.70 -4.11
CA TYR A 154 -11.04 12.46 -4.37
C TYR A 154 -9.83 11.60 -4.03
N TYR A 155 -8.90 11.52 -4.99
CA TYR A 155 -7.64 10.79 -4.88
C TYR A 155 -6.48 11.77 -5.00
N LYS A 156 -5.44 11.56 -4.20
CA LYS A 156 -4.25 12.41 -4.14
C LYS A 156 -3.06 11.55 -3.80
N ASP A 157 -1.97 11.72 -4.53
CA ASP A 157 -0.70 11.11 -4.19
C ASP A 157 0.51 11.95 -4.66
N PHE A 158 1.69 11.59 -4.17
CA PHE A 158 2.97 12.27 -4.40
C PHE A 158 3.99 11.31 -4.97
N PHE A 159 4.65 11.74 -6.04
CA PHE A 159 5.61 10.92 -6.77
C PHE A 159 6.95 11.65 -6.79
N PRO A 160 7.93 11.25 -5.95
CA PRO A 160 9.30 11.73 -6.05
C PRO A 160 9.89 11.41 -7.44
N VAL A 161 10.59 12.38 -8.04
CA VAL A 161 11.26 12.17 -9.33
C VAL A 161 12.55 11.40 -9.08
N PRO A 162 12.70 10.16 -9.60
CA PRO A 162 13.89 9.38 -9.36
C PRO A 162 15.08 9.92 -10.18
N PRO A 163 16.33 9.71 -9.74
CA PRO A 163 17.50 10.06 -10.53
C PRO A 163 17.47 9.39 -11.91
N GLY A 164 17.71 10.17 -12.97
CA GLY A 164 17.73 9.68 -14.36
C GLY A 164 16.38 9.58 -15.06
N ALA A 165 15.28 10.01 -14.43
CA ALA A 165 13.99 10.14 -15.12
C ALA A 165 14.04 11.22 -16.21
N ALA A 166 13.61 10.87 -17.41
CA ALA A 166 13.55 11.77 -18.56
C ALA A 166 12.15 12.37 -18.76
N ASN A 167 11.10 11.58 -18.52
CA ASN A 167 9.71 12.04 -18.59
C ASN A 167 8.83 11.30 -17.56
N ALA A 168 7.70 11.91 -17.23
CA ALA A 168 6.69 11.33 -16.35
C ALA A 168 5.37 11.18 -17.12
N ARG A 169 4.62 10.12 -16.82
CA ARG A 169 3.35 9.81 -17.46
C ARG A 169 2.26 9.51 -16.44
N LEU A 170 1.11 10.14 -16.63
CA LEU A 170 -0.14 9.77 -15.98
C LEU A 170 -0.93 8.88 -16.95
N HIS A 171 -1.22 7.65 -16.55
CA HIS A 171 -2.12 6.76 -17.26
C HIS A 171 -3.38 6.57 -16.44
N ILE A 172 -4.52 6.91 -17.02
CA ILE A 172 -5.84 6.66 -16.43
C ILE A 172 -6.49 5.58 -17.28
N GLN A 173 -6.83 4.45 -16.66
CA GLN A 173 -7.12 3.21 -17.38
C GLN A 173 -8.33 2.53 -16.78
N ASN A 174 -9.26 2.09 -17.63
CA ASN A 174 -10.25 1.09 -17.26
C ASN A 174 -9.80 -0.27 -17.81
N LEU A 175 -9.09 -1.04 -16.98
CA LEU A 175 -8.56 -2.37 -17.32
C LEU A 175 -9.48 -3.52 -16.86
N GLY A 176 -10.68 -3.19 -16.34
CA GLY A 176 -11.66 -4.21 -15.96
C GLY A 176 -12.09 -5.07 -17.14
N SER A 177 -12.77 -6.18 -16.87
CA SER A 177 -13.42 -6.97 -17.93
C SER A 177 -14.75 -6.35 -18.39
N ALA A 178 -15.37 -5.53 -17.54
CA ALA A 178 -16.53 -4.70 -17.85
C ALA A 178 -16.60 -3.49 -16.92
N GLY A 179 -17.41 -2.51 -17.30
CA GLY A 179 -17.76 -1.35 -16.48
C GLY A 179 -17.32 -0.02 -17.07
N ILE A 180 -17.61 1.04 -16.32
CA ILE A 180 -17.36 2.42 -16.70
C ILE A 180 -16.61 3.10 -15.56
N MET A 181 -15.60 3.89 -15.92
CA MET A 181 -14.90 4.80 -15.02
C MET A 181 -15.11 6.22 -15.49
N GLN A 182 -15.50 7.10 -14.58
CA GLN A 182 -15.66 8.53 -14.82
C GLN A 182 -14.55 9.28 -14.09
N ILE A 183 -14.00 10.30 -14.72
CA ILE A 183 -12.84 11.05 -14.23
C ILE A 183 -13.11 12.54 -14.41
N ASP A 184 -12.73 13.32 -13.40
CA ASP A 184 -12.80 14.78 -13.41
C ASP A 184 -11.70 15.37 -12.48
N ASP A 185 -11.51 16.68 -12.53
CA ASP A 185 -10.66 17.46 -11.63
C ASP A 185 -9.20 16.94 -11.56
N VAL A 186 -8.65 16.59 -12.73
CA VAL A 186 -7.30 16.00 -12.83
C VAL A 186 -6.23 17.07 -12.79
N SER A 187 -5.31 16.97 -11.82
CA SER A 187 -4.23 17.95 -11.64
C SER A 187 -2.89 17.24 -11.46
N VAL A 188 -1.86 17.78 -12.11
CA VAL A 188 -0.47 17.34 -12.01
C VAL A 188 0.40 18.58 -11.80
N ILE A 189 0.89 18.75 -10.57
CA ILE A 189 1.62 19.94 -10.15
C ILE A 189 3.03 19.57 -9.69
N PRO A 190 4.09 20.24 -10.18
CA PRO A 190 5.43 20.13 -9.60
C PRO A 190 5.43 20.62 -8.16
N VAL A 191 5.93 19.79 -7.25
CA VAL A 191 5.99 20.12 -5.81
C VAL A 191 7.38 19.89 -5.25
N ARG A 192 7.68 20.56 -4.14
CA ARG A 192 8.82 20.25 -3.27
C ARG A 192 8.36 20.06 -1.84
N GLU A 193 9.11 19.29 -1.08
CA GLU A 193 8.90 19.18 0.35
C GLU A 193 9.14 20.54 1.02
N ARG A 194 8.25 20.96 1.92
CA ARG A 194 8.40 22.19 2.72
C ARG A 194 9.64 22.07 3.59
N SER A 195 10.37 23.17 3.76
CA SER A 195 11.54 23.21 4.66
C SER A 195 11.21 22.85 6.11
N SER A 196 9.96 23.00 6.53
CA SER A 196 9.47 22.60 7.85
C SER A 196 9.21 21.09 7.99
N ALA A 197 9.01 20.34 6.90
CA ALA A 197 8.58 18.94 7.00
C ALA A 197 9.62 18.01 7.68
N PRO A 198 10.93 18.11 7.39
CA PRO A 198 11.94 17.32 8.11
C PRO A 198 11.95 17.58 9.62
N TRP A 199 11.71 18.83 10.04
CA TRP A 199 11.64 19.19 11.45
C TRP A 199 10.43 18.60 12.15
N TRP A 200 9.27 18.58 11.48
CA TRP A 200 8.08 17.91 12.02
C TRP A 200 8.24 16.39 12.10
N LYS A 201 8.85 15.77 11.07
CA LYS A 201 9.21 14.35 11.09
C LYS A 201 10.13 14.02 12.26
N LEU A 202 11.18 14.83 12.48
CA LEU A 202 12.08 14.67 13.62
C LEU A 202 11.36 14.84 14.95
N PHE A 203 10.60 15.92 15.12
CA PHE A 203 9.86 16.21 16.35
C PHE A 203 8.89 15.08 16.72
N PHE A 204 8.04 14.65 15.78
CA PHE A 204 7.08 13.57 16.02
C PHE A 204 7.75 12.21 16.19
N GLY A 205 8.84 11.93 15.45
CA GLY A 205 9.63 10.72 15.63
C GLY A 205 10.25 10.63 17.02
N THR A 206 10.82 11.73 17.52
CA THR A 206 11.34 11.82 18.89
C THR A 206 10.24 11.68 19.92
N LEU A 207 9.12 12.39 19.76
CA LEU A 207 7.98 12.32 20.67
C LEU A 207 7.39 10.91 20.76
N TRP A 208 7.22 10.24 19.62
CA TRP A 208 6.77 8.85 19.54
C TRP A 208 7.75 7.92 20.25
N THR A 209 9.06 8.08 20.01
CA THR A 209 10.10 7.25 20.62
C THR A 209 10.13 7.39 22.15
N ILE A 210 10.01 8.62 22.65
CA ILE A 210 9.93 8.89 24.10
C ILE A 210 8.68 8.24 24.68
N SER A 211 7.52 8.43 24.05
CA SER A 211 6.24 7.82 24.47
C SER A 211 6.32 6.30 24.52
N PHE A 212 6.85 5.68 23.46
CA PHE A 212 7.06 4.23 23.38
C PHE A 212 8.03 3.75 24.47
N GLY A 213 9.13 4.46 24.70
CA GLY A 213 10.09 4.16 25.77
C GLY A 213 9.46 4.20 27.17
N ILE A 214 8.65 5.22 27.47
CA ILE A 214 7.91 5.32 28.74
C ILE A 214 6.96 4.13 28.91
N CYS A 215 6.24 3.75 27.84
CA CYS A 215 5.37 2.57 27.83
C CYS A 215 6.17 1.28 28.10
N LEU A 216 7.33 1.08 27.47
CA LEU A 216 8.20 -0.07 27.74
C LEU A 216 8.65 -0.11 29.20
N VAL A 217 9.06 1.02 29.77
CA VAL A 217 9.46 1.13 31.19
C VAL A 217 8.30 0.87 32.14
N ALA A 218 7.08 1.32 31.82
CA ALA A 218 5.91 1.06 32.63
C ALA A 218 5.48 -0.43 32.57
N LEU A 219 5.54 -1.05 31.38
CA LEU A 219 5.14 -2.44 31.18
C LEU A 219 6.19 -3.45 31.67
N ARG A 220 7.47 -3.04 31.69
CA ARG A 220 8.63 -3.85 32.05
C ARG A 220 8.63 -5.22 31.37
N PRO A 221 8.55 -5.29 30.01
CA PRO A 221 8.47 -6.56 29.30
C PRO A 221 9.62 -7.50 29.68
N TRP A 222 10.84 -6.99 29.88
CA TRP A 222 12.01 -7.78 30.28
C TRP A 222 11.86 -8.53 31.61
N ALA A 223 10.97 -8.09 32.50
CA ALA A 223 10.70 -8.77 33.77
C ALA A 223 9.61 -9.87 33.64
N ARG A 224 9.15 -10.16 32.41
CA ARG A 224 8.09 -11.13 32.12
C ARG A 224 8.66 -12.39 31.47
N ARG A 225 7.94 -13.51 31.61
CA ARG A 225 8.35 -14.84 31.13
C ARG A 225 8.72 -14.88 29.65
N CYS A 226 7.95 -14.23 28.77
CA CYS A 226 8.26 -14.14 27.34
C CYS A 226 8.80 -12.76 26.94
N GLY A 227 9.33 -12.00 27.91
CA GLY A 227 9.72 -10.61 27.77
C GLY A 227 10.67 -10.32 26.62
N TYR A 228 11.76 -11.08 26.53
CA TYR A 228 12.75 -10.94 25.46
C TYR A 228 12.17 -11.25 24.08
N MET A 229 11.32 -12.28 23.96
CA MET A 229 10.67 -12.61 22.69
C MET A 229 9.73 -11.48 22.25
N ILE A 230 8.97 -10.90 23.18
CA ILE A 230 8.13 -9.72 22.92
C ILE A 230 8.98 -8.56 22.41
N LEU A 231 10.12 -8.27 23.06
CA LEU A 231 11.02 -7.20 22.62
C LEU A 231 11.58 -7.46 21.22
N VAL A 232 12.00 -8.69 20.90
CA VAL A 232 12.45 -9.05 19.55
C VAL A 232 11.33 -8.85 18.52
N THR A 233 10.11 -9.33 18.80
CA THR A 233 8.97 -9.14 17.90
C THR A 233 8.64 -7.66 17.69
N LEU A 234 8.65 -6.85 18.76
CA LEU A 234 8.47 -5.39 18.67
C LEU A 234 9.55 -4.76 17.78
N THR A 235 10.82 -5.12 17.96
CA THR A 235 11.91 -4.62 17.13
C THR A 235 11.72 -4.99 15.66
N LEU A 236 11.26 -6.22 15.35
CA LEU A 236 10.99 -6.63 13.97
C LEU A 236 9.84 -5.84 13.34
N ILE A 237 8.76 -5.58 14.09
CA ILE A 237 7.66 -4.73 13.64
C ILE A 237 8.17 -3.32 13.33
N LEU A 238 8.92 -2.71 14.26
CA LEU A 238 9.46 -1.36 14.07
C LEU A 238 10.47 -1.29 12.92
N ALA A 239 11.30 -2.32 12.74
CA ALA A 239 12.20 -2.42 11.61
C ALA A 239 11.41 -2.48 10.28
N GLY A 240 10.35 -3.28 10.20
CA GLY A 240 9.49 -3.36 9.01
C GLY A 240 8.84 -2.02 8.64
N ILE A 241 8.48 -1.22 9.64
CA ILE A 241 7.86 0.11 9.44
C ILE A 241 8.87 1.17 9.02
N ILE A 242 10.07 1.17 9.62
CA ILE A 242 11.08 2.21 9.40
C ILE A 242 11.90 1.95 8.13
N LEU A 243 12.07 0.69 7.74
CA LEU A 243 12.86 0.35 6.56
C LEU A 243 12.20 0.89 5.28
N PRO A 244 12.99 1.55 4.40
CA PRO A 244 12.54 1.92 3.07
C PRO A 244 11.93 0.72 2.34
N GLY A 245 10.76 0.92 1.74
CA GLY A 245 10.01 -0.12 1.02
C GLY A 245 10.88 -0.84 0.00
N LYS A 246 11.68 -0.10 -0.76
CA LYS A 246 12.62 -0.68 -1.73
C LYS A 246 13.59 -1.69 -1.12
N LEU A 247 14.15 -1.41 0.06
CA LEU A 247 15.07 -2.35 0.70
C LEU A 247 14.34 -3.62 1.16
N LEU A 248 13.10 -3.48 1.64
CA LEU A 248 12.26 -4.60 2.04
C LEU A 248 11.89 -5.46 0.83
N ASP A 249 11.44 -4.83 -0.26
CA ASP A 249 11.02 -5.49 -1.50
C ASP A 249 12.18 -6.22 -2.16
N ASP A 250 13.35 -5.57 -2.29
CA ASP A 250 14.58 -6.18 -2.82
C ASP A 250 14.99 -7.40 -1.97
N SER A 251 14.86 -7.33 -0.64
CA SER A 251 15.18 -8.42 0.28
C SER A 251 14.21 -9.60 0.17
N ILE A 252 12.91 -9.31 0.03
CA ILE A 252 11.85 -10.31 -0.16
C ILE A 252 12.06 -11.01 -1.50
N GLU A 253 12.24 -10.26 -2.59
CA GLU A 253 12.45 -10.80 -3.94
C GLU A 253 13.68 -11.71 -3.98
N LYS A 254 14.81 -11.27 -3.42
CA LYS A 254 16.03 -12.10 -3.31
C LYS A 254 15.77 -13.40 -2.55
N SER A 255 15.07 -13.33 -1.42
CA SER A 255 14.74 -14.49 -0.60
C SER A 255 13.81 -15.47 -1.33
N PHE A 256 12.84 -14.98 -2.09
CA PHE A 256 12.00 -15.82 -2.97
C PHE A 256 12.79 -16.48 -4.08
N HIS A 257 13.70 -15.75 -4.74
CA HIS A 257 14.57 -16.35 -5.76
C HIS A 257 15.47 -17.44 -5.18
N THR A 258 16.06 -17.22 -4.00
CA THR A 258 16.85 -18.24 -3.31
C THR A 258 15.99 -19.45 -2.96
N ALA A 259 14.80 -19.26 -2.39
CA ALA A 259 13.89 -20.36 -2.05
C ALA A 259 13.43 -21.14 -3.29
N LYS A 260 13.11 -20.45 -4.38
CA LYS A 260 12.72 -21.07 -5.66
C LYS A 260 13.83 -21.93 -6.24
N ASN A 261 15.10 -21.53 -6.06
CA ASN A 261 16.25 -22.31 -6.51
C ASN A 261 16.52 -23.55 -5.64
N LEU A 262 16.03 -23.58 -4.39
CA LEU A 262 16.15 -24.73 -3.49
C LEU A 262 15.09 -25.80 -3.75
N ILE A 263 13.95 -25.46 -4.37
CA ILE A 263 12.95 -26.44 -4.79
C ILE A 263 13.53 -27.17 -6.01
N PRO A 264 13.88 -28.47 -5.91
CA PRO A 264 14.43 -29.19 -7.04
C PRO A 264 13.42 -29.10 -8.18
N LYS A 265 13.86 -28.61 -9.34
CA LYS A 265 13.04 -28.62 -10.56
C LYS A 265 12.56 -30.04 -10.72
N ARG A 266 11.25 -30.28 -10.53
CA ARG A 266 10.65 -31.58 -10.80
C ARG A 266 10.99 -31.87 -12.25
N VAL A 267 11.93 -32.79 -12.47
CA VAL A 267 12.22 -33.30 -13.80
C VAL A 267 10.93 -33.97 -14.21
N MET A 268 10.12 -33.26 -15.01
CA MET A 268 8.98 -33.90 -15.62
C MET A 268 9.59 -35.04 -16.45
N PRO A 269 9.19 -36.30 -16.21
CA PRO A 269 9.66 -37.39 -17.03
C PRO A 269 9.44 -36.97 -18.48
N ALA A 270 10.50 -37.10 -19.29
CA ALA A 270 10.47 -36.70 -20.68
C ALA A 270 9.15 -37.21 -21.28
N PRO A 271 8.32 -36.34 -21.89
CA PRO A 271 7.07 -36.78 -22.48
C PRO A 271 7.40 -37.94 -23.38
N SER A 272 6.84 -39.12 -23.07
CA SER A 272 6.96 -40.30 -23.92
C SER A 272 6.71 -39.86 -25.35
N ALA A 273 7.71 -40.05 -26.22
CA ALA A 273 7.66 -39.65 -27.61
C ALA A 273 6.44 -40.29 -28.27
N GLN A 274 5.30 -39.58 -28.26
CA GLN A 274 4.19 -39.90 -29.11
C GLN A 274 4.58 -39.37 -30.48
N THR A 275 4.93 -40.31 -31.35
CA THR A 275 5.22 -40.11 -32.76
C THR A 275 3.96 -39.58 -33.46
N VAL A 276 3.74 -38.27 -33.38
CA VAL A 276 2.73 -37.61 -34.22
C VAL A 276 3.32 -37.52 -35.61
N LYS A 277 2.78 -38.34 -36.51
CA LYS A 277 3.11 -38.40 -37.93
C LYS A 277 2.78 -37.04 -38.55
N ALA A 278 3.80 -36.23 -38.83
CA ALA A 278 3.64 -34.88 -39.35
C ALA A 278 3.01 -34.90 -40.74
N THR A 279 1.85 -34.28 -40.89
CA THR A 279 1.33 -33.84 -42.18
C THR A 279 2.05 -32.54 -42.56
N PRO A 280 2.65 -32.43 -43.75
CA PRO A 280 3.39 -31.24 -44.16
C PRO A 280 2.42 -30.07 -44.36
N GLU A 281 2.46 -29.11 -43.44
CA GLU A 281 1.74 -27.84 -43.53
C GLU A 281 2.57 -26.86 -44.39
N PRO A 282 1.96 -26.16 -45.35
CA PRO A 282 2.65 -25.26 -46.26
C PRO A 282 3.34 -24.12 -45.52
N SER A 283 4.62 -23.95 -45.80
CA SER A 283 5.52 -22.91 -45.28
C SER A 283 5.02 -21.52 -45.67
N VAL A 284 4.29 -20.86 -44.76
CA VAL A 284 3.97 -19.44 -44.84
C VAL A 284 5.09 -18.68 -44.14
N ALA A 285 5.75 -17.79 -44.87
CA ALA A 285 6.86 -16.98 -44.36
C ALA A 285 6.45 -16.24 -43.06
N PRO A 286 7.26 -16.34 -41.98
CA PRO A 286 6.91 -15.74 -40.71
C PRO A 286 6.94 -14.21 -40.84
N LYS A 287 5.75 -13.60 -40.70
CA LYS A 287 5.60 -12.16 -40.55
C LYS A 287 6.47 -11.71 -39.36
N PRO A 288 7.29 -10.64 -39.49
CA PRO A 288 8.12 -10.15 -38.39
C PRO A 288 7.25 -9.92 -37.16
N ALA A 289 7.47 -10.73 -36.12
CA ALA A 289 6.74 -10.58 -34.88
C ALA A 289 7.10 -9.21 -34.31
N ALA A 290 6.11 -8.31 -34.21
CA ALA A 290 6.25 -7.12 -33.39
C ALA A 290 6.77 -7.58 -32.01
N PRO A 291 7.77 -6.89 -31.44
CA PRO A 291 8.34 -7.28 -30.15
C PRO A 291 7.20 -7.39 -29.16
N LYS A 292 6.88 -8.65 -28.80
CA LYS A 292 6.00 -8.96 -27.70
C LYS A 292 6.80 -8.67 -26.45
N ASP A 293 6.78 -7.42 -26.03
CA ASP A 293 7.09 -7.06 -24.65
C ASP A 293 5.98 -7.64 -23.78
N GLU A 294 5.95 -8.97 -23.64
CA GLU A 294 5.10 -9.63 -22.66
C GLU A 294 5.60 -9.21 -21.29
N PRO A 295 4.81 -8.45 -20.51
CA PRO A 295 5.24 -8.01 -19.21
C PRO A 295 5.38 -9.26 -18.33
N THR A 296 6.63 -9.66 -18.06
CA THR A 296 7.00 -10.74 -17.14
C THR A 296 6.67 -10.41 -15.66
N PHE A 297 5.86 -9.36 -15.45
CA PHE A 297 5.61 -8.67 -14.18
C PHE A 297 4.45 -9.22 -13.34
N ALA A 298 3.62 -10.13 -13.85
CA ALA A 298 2.38 -10.48 -13.15
C ALA A 298 2.60 -11.32 -11.86
N LEU A 299 3.64 -12.17 -11.81
CA LEU A 299 3.81 -13.09 -10.67
C LEU A 299 4.52 -12.46 -9.46
N SER A 300 5.51 -11.59 -9.68
CA SER A 300 6.30 -11.00 -8.59
C SER A 300 5.50 -10.01 -7.76
N GLY A 301 4.67 -9.17 -8.41
CA GLY A 301 3.84 -8.18 -7.72
C GLY A 301 2.87 -8.79 -6.70
N THR A 302 2.18 -9.87 -7.08
CA THR A 302 1.23 -10.55 -6.16
C THR A 302 1.93 -11.19 -4.97
N VAL A 303 3.16 -11.70 -5.15
CA VAL A 303 3.90 -12.36 -4.07
C VAL A 303 4.42 -11.33 -3.06
N VAL A 304 4.96 -10.20 -3.53
CA VAL A 304 5.44 -9.12 -2.66
C VAL A 304 4.28 -8.51 -1.86
N GLU A 305 3.17 -8.17 -2.54
CA GLU A 305 1.98 -7.62 -1.89
C GLU A 305 1.42 -8.58 -0.83
N GLN A 306 1.28 -9.87 -1.14
CA GLN A 306 0.84 -10.88 -0.17
C GLN A 306 1.83 -11.07 0.98
N SER A 307 3.14 -10.97 0.70
CA SER A 307 4.17 -11.12 1.73
C SER A 307 4.08 -10.01 2.78
N HIS A 308 3.74 -8.79 2.37
CA HIS A 308 3.50 -7.69 3.30
C HIS A 308 2.33 -8.00 4.25
N ILE A 309 1.18 -8.42 3.69
CA ILE A 309 -0.02 -8.79 4.46
C ILE A 309 0.28 -9.95 5.43
N ILE A 310 0.97 -10.98 4.95
CA ILE A 310 1.35 -12.14 5.76
C ILE A 310 2.32 -11.73 6.89
N GLY A 311 3.29 -10.85 6.59
CA GLY A 311 4.25 -10.34 7.57
C GLY A 311 3.57 -9.59 8.71
N HIS A 312 2.68 -8.65 8.38
CA HIS A 312 1.84 -7.92 9.33
C HIS A 312 1.03 -8.88 10.20
N PHE A 313 0.24 -9.74 9.56
CA PHE A 313 -0.58 -10.73 10.26
C PHE A 313 0.25 -11.60 11.22
N ALA A 314 1.38 -12.14 10.75
CA ALA A 314 2.20 -13.07 11.53
C ALA A 314 2.87 -12.39 12.72
N LEU A 315 3.49 -11.21 12.52
CA LEU A 315 4.22 -10.50 13.57
C LEU A 315 3.26 -10.01 14.67
N PHE A 316 2.11 -9.45 14.31
CA PHE A 316 1.12 -8.99 15.28
C PHE A 316 0.38 -10.13 15.98
N SER A 317 0.11 -11.25 15.28
CA SER A 317 -0.37 -12.49 15.90
C SER A 317 0.62 -13.01 16.94
N LEU A 318 1.91 -13.07 16.59
CA LEU A 318 2.96 -13.52 17.50
C LEU A 318 3.08 -12.61 18.72
N LEU A 319 3.08 -11.29 18.51
CA LEU A 319 3.13 -10.31 19.59
C LEU A 319 1.94 -10.47 20.56
N ALA A 320 0.73 -10.63 20.03
CA ALA A 320 -0.47 -10.83 20.83
C ALA A 320 -0.45 -12.14 21.61
N PHE A 321 -0.01 -13.24 20.97
CA PHE A 321 0.13 -14.54 21.61
C PHE A 321 1.10 -14.47 22.81
N LEU A 322 2.32 -13.94 22.59
CA LEU A 322 3.34 -13.81 23.64
C LEU A 322 2.89 -12.88 24.76
N SER A 323 2.17 -11.81 24.41
CA SER A 323 1.63 -10.85 25.38
C SER A 323 0.54 -11.47 26.25
N ALA A 324 -0.40 -12.20 25.66
CA ALA A 324 -1.44 -12.91 26.39
C ALA A 324 -0.87 -14.00 27.32
N LEU A 325 0.19 -14.70 26.90
CA LEU A 325 0.90 -15.64 27.76
C LEU A 325 1.60 -14.94 28.94
N SER A 326 2.17 -13.76 28.73
CA SER A 326 2.99 -13.05 29.71
C SER A 326 2.19 -12.23 30.74
N TRP A 327 1.16 -11.51 30.30
CA TRP A 327 0.42 -10.55 31.14
C TRP A 327 -0.93 -11.05 31.65
N VAL A 328 -1.43 -12.17 31.13
CA VAL A 328 -2.71 -12.76 31.55
C VAL A 328 -2.47 -14.12 32.20
N PRO A 329 -1.82 -14.26 33.37
CA PRO A 329 -1.49 -15.57 33.93
C PRO A 329 -2.72 -16.42 34.29
N ALA A 330 -3.86 -15.79 34.58
CA ALA A 330 -5.16 -16.42 34.75
C ALA A 330 -6.18 -15.75 33.82
N PRO A 331 -7.15 -16.48 33.25
CA PRO A 331 -8.15 -15.92 32.34
C PRO A 331 -9.10 -15.03 33.14
N SER A 332 -8.77 -13.75 33.13
CA SER A 332 -9.61 -12.66 33.59
C SER A 332 -9.98 -11.85 32.37
N LEU A 333 -11.27 -11.79 32.04
CA LEU A 333 -11.77 -11.01 30.90
C LEU A 333 -11.30 -9.55 30.96
N LYS A 334 -11.25 -8.97 32.16
CA LYS A 334 -10.71 -7.61 32.38
C LYS A 334 -9.25 -7.48 31.93
N ARG A 335 -8.38 -8.43 32.31
CA ARG A 335 -6.97 -8.40 31.92
C ARG A 335 -6.79 -8.62 30.42
N ILE A 336 -7.58 -9.52 29.83
CA ILE A 336 -7.60 -9.75 28.38
C ILE A 336 -7.97 -8.45 27.67
N GLY A 337 -9.07 -7.81 28.08
CA GLY A 337 -9.51 -6.54 27.50
C GLY A 337 -8.43 -5.45 27.56
N ILE A 338 -7.72 -5.31 28.69
CA ILE A 338 -6.62 -4.33 28.82
C ILE A 338 -5.46 -4.66 27.87
N VAL A 339 -5.04 -5.92 27.79
CA VAL A 339 -3.94 -6.34 26.89
C VAL A 339 -4.34 -6.15 25.43
N SER A 340 -5.55 -6.57 25.04
CA SER A 340 -6.08 -6.37 23.69
C SER A 340 -6.19 -4.90 23.32
N ALA A 341 -6.68 -4.04 24.23
CA ALA A 341 -6.73 -2.60 24.00
C ALA A 341 -5.33 -1.99 23.83
N GLY A 342 -4.35 -2.41 24.63
CA GLY A 342 -2.97 -1.96 24.50
C GLY A 342 -2.31 -2.40 23.18
N LEU A 343 -2.59 -3.62 22.71
CA LEU A 343 -2.10 -4.14 21.43
C LEU A 343 -2.75 -3.43 20.24
N ALA A 344 -4.07 -3.21 20.27
CA ALA A 344 -4.76 -2.47 19.24
C ALA A 344 -4.28 -1.01 19.18
N PHE A 345 -4.03 -0.39 20.33
CA PHE A 345 -3.44 0.94 20.40
C PHE A 345 -2.01 0.95 19.83
N PHE A 346 -1.19 -0.07 20.12
CA PHE A 346 0.15 -0.19 19.54
C PHE A 346 0.09 -0.30 18.01
N ALA A 347 -0.82 -1.07 17.44
CA ALA A 347 -1.01 -1.16 15.99
C ALA A 347 -1.42 0.19 15.37
N ALA A 348 -2.35 0.90 16.00
CA ALA A 348 -2.71 2.25 15.55
C ALA A 348 -1.51 3.22 15.66
N ALA A 349 -0.69 3.10 16.70
CA ALA A 349 0.51 3.90 16.87
C ALA A 349 1.58 3.61 15.81
N THR A 350 1.68 2.36 15.34
CA THR A 350 2.59 1.97 14.25
C THR A 350 2.11 2.45 12.88
N GLU A 351 0.80 2.45 12.63
CA GLU A 351 0.22 3.06 11.42
C GLU A 351 0.51 4.56 11.35
N VAL A 352 0.31 5.27 12.47
CA VAL A 352 0.60 6.70 12.53
C VAL A 352 2.11 6.96 12.36
N LEU A 353 2.98 6.05 12.82
CA LEU A 353 4.43 6.16 12.62
C LEU A 353 4.84 6.12 11.13
N GLN A 354 4.06 5.47 10.27
CA GLN A 354 4.30 5.39 8.83
C GLN A 354 4.18 6.75 8.10
N PHE A 355 3.67 7.80 8.74
CA PHE A 355 3.73 9.16 8.17
C PHE A 355 5.15 9.76 8.13
N ILE A 356 6.11 9.16 8.85
CA ILE A 356 7.48 9.66 8.92
C ILE A 356 8.29 9.23 7.67
N PRO A 357 8.34 7.94 7.29
CA PRO A 357 8.93 7.53 6.02
C PRO A 357 8.19 8.17 4.83
N ALA A 358 8.94 8.58 3.79
CA ALA A 358 8.36 9.24 2.63
C ALA A 358 7.67 8.29 1.64
N ASP A 359 8.00 7.00 1.73
CA ASP A 359 7.58 5.93 0.82
C ASP A 359 6.53 4.99 1.45
N ARG A 360 5.98 5.36 2.60
CA ARG A 360 4.92 4.62 3.29
C ARG A 360 3.69 5.50 3.41
N SER A 361 2.53 4.86 3.35
CA SER A 361 1.24 5.51 3.58
C SER A 361 0.51 4.76 4.67
N ALA A 362 0.03 5.49 5.68
CA ALA A 362 -0.77 4.89 6.74
C ALA A 362 -2.09 4.37 6.16
N GLY A 363 -2.40 3.10 6.42
CA GLY A 363 -3.49 2.39 5.78
C GLY A 363 -4.44 1.75 6.77
N LEU A 364 -5.74 2.05 6.66
CA LEU A 364 -6.75 1.32 7.45
C LEU A 364 -6.80 -0.18 7.10
N SER A 365 -6.29 -0.59 5.93
CA SER A 365 -6.16 -2.00 5.54
C SER A 365 -5.20 -2.74 6.46
N ASP A 366 -4.04 -2.16 6.73
CA ASP A 366 -2.94 -2.80 7.44
C ASP A 366 -3.31 -2.93 8.92
N LEU A 367 -3.89 -1.87 9.49
CA LEU A 367 -4.48 -1.91 10.84
C LEU A 367 -5.51 -3.05 11.00
N ARG A 368 -6.35 -3.30 9.99
CA ARG A 368 -7.34 -4.39 10.04
C ARG A 368 -6.65 -5.74 10.06
N VAL A 369 -5.64 -5.94 9.22
CA VAL A 369 -4.86 -7.20 9.17
C VAL A 369 -4.20 -7.46 10.52
N ASP A 370 -3.60 -6.43 11.12
CA ASP A 370 -2.96 -6.51 12.44
C ASP A 370 -3.97 -6.90 13.53
N ILE A 371 -5.14 -6.22 13.58
CA ILE A 371 -6.20 -6.51 14.55
C ILE A 371 -6.73 -7.94 14.39
N ILE A 372 -6.94 -8.42 13.16
CA ILE A 372 -7.41 -9.80 12.90
C ILE A 372 -6.37 -10.82 13.41
N GLY A 373 -5.09 -10.59 13.13
CA GLY A 373 -4.00 -11.43 13.63
C GLY A 373 -3.98 -11.50 15.16
N MET A 374 -4.06 -10.33 15.82
CA MET A 374 -4.10 -10.27 17.28
C MET A 374 -5.32 -11.00 17.86
N ALA A 375 -6.50 -10.81 17.27
CA ALA A 375 -7.73 -11.45 17.73
C ALA A 375 -7.62 -12.98 17.64
N GLY A 376 -7.14 -13.50 16.51
CA GLY A 376 -6.88 -14.94 16.33
C GLY A 376 -5.92 -15.49 17.39
N ALA A 377 -4.82 -14.80 17.65
CA ALA A 377 -3.84 -15.20 18.66
C ALA A 377 -4.40 -15.22 20.09
N VAL A 378 -5.20 -14.21 20.47
CA VAL A 378 -5.86 -14.16 21.79
C VAL A 378 -6.86 -15.31 21.96
N ILE A 379 -7.64 -15.61 20.92
CA ILE A 379 -8.58 -16.76 20.91
C ILE A 379 -7.82 -18.08 21.11
N LEU A 380 -6.70 -18.28 20.40
CA LEU A 380 -5.88 -19.49 20.54
C LEU A 380 -5.35 -19.68 21.97
N VAL A 381 -4.89 -18.60 22.62
CA VAL A 381 -4.45 -18.67 24.03
C VAL A 381 -5.60 -19.03 24.96
N PHE A 382 -6.80 -18.52 24.69
CA PHE A 382 -7.98 -18.83 25.49
C PHE A 382 -8.43 -20.29 25.32
N LEU A 383 -8.48 -20.79 24.09
CA LEU A 383 -8.82 -22.18 23.78
C LEU A 383 -7.83 -23.15 24.44
N ARG A 384 -6.52 -22.89 24.30
CA ARG A 384 -5.47 -23.70 24.93
C ARG A 384 -5.67 -23.81 26.45
N ARG A 385 -5.96 -22.69 27.11
CA ARG A 385 -6.17 -22.67 28.58
C ARG A 385 -7.46 -23.36 28.99
N SER A 386 -8.51 -23.22 28.20
CA SER A 386 -9.78 -23.90 28.43
C SER A 386 -9.60 -25.42 28.34
N LEU A 387 -8.87 -25.89 27.32
CA LEU A 387 -8.53 -27.30 27.16
C LEU A 387 -7.67 -27.83 28.33
N GLN A 388 -6.65 -27.08 28.74
CA GLN A 388 -5.79 -27.47 29.88
C GLN A 388 -6.60 -27.63 31.19
N ARG A 389 -7.61 -26.79 31.42
CA ARG A 389 -8.50 -26.89 32.58
C ARG A 389 -9.43 -28.09 32.53
N LEU A 390 -9.89 -28.45 31.33
CA LEU A 390 -10.72 -29.64 31.13
C LEU A 390 -9.90 -30.90 31.41
N ILE A 391 -8.67 -30.96 30.88
CA ILE A 391 -7.76 -32.09 31.10
C ILE A 391 -7.38 -32.23 32.57
N SER A 392 -7.12 -31.12 33.29
CA SER A 392 -6.73 -31.20 34.71
C SER A 392 -7.87 -31.54 35.69
N ARG A 393 -9.11 -31.65 35.21
CA ARG A 393 -10.28 -32.03 36.03
C ARG A 393 -10.63 -33.51 35.92
N ASN A 394 -10.15 -34.16 34.88
CA ASN A 394 -10.24 -35.61 34.68
C ASN A 394 -8.95 -36.25 35.22
#